data_AF-A0A3B0KTV8-F1
#
_entry.id   AF-A0A3B0KTV8-F1
#
_cell.length_a   1.000
_cell.length_b   1.000
_cell.length_c   1.000
_cell.angle_alpha   90.00
_cell.angle_beta   90.00
_cell.angle_gamma   90.00
#
_symmetry.space_group_name_H-M   'P 1'
#
loop_
_entity.id
_entity.type
_entity.pdbx_description
1 polymer ?
#
loop_
_entity_poly.entity_id
_entity_poly.type
_entity_poly.pdbx_seq_one_letter_code
_entity_poly.pdbx_strand_id
1 'polypeptide(L)'
;VIEKKFKDLLKLEDIQMLRTGLADVAREIEFHRSSGPSQQGDRFLPVMREFHTQASVRFAELEDKFQDMKTRFDRVVRLFGEDGSVLQADEIFGIFDSFLGAFAEARHDNESFRRRQEEEEKRAKQEVELKKRTIDRKNKTGLMSSVARNLGLKSSSPTNGGDSPAKGGGGDNKGEFDDLISALRTGDVFGENMAKFKRSRKARVLNGGSGAGGAAGNTSPPRHGT
;
A
#
# COMPACT_ATOMS: atom_id res chain seq x y z
N VAL A 1 19.27 -11.82 -16.27
CA VAL A 1 19.61 -13.23 -16.55
C VAL A 1 21.11 -13.45 -16.65
N ILE A 2 21.83 -12.66 -17.46
CA ILE A 2 23.31 -12.74 -17.58
C ILE A 2 24.03 -12.42 -16.26
N GLU A 3 23.58 -11.39 -15.54
CA GLU A 3 24.14 -11.00 -14.23
C GLU A 3 23.92 -12.03 -13.12
N LYS A 4 22.83 -12.80 -13.20
CA LYS A 4 22.48 -13.84 -12.21
C LYS A 4 23.27 -15.12 -12.50
N LYS A 5 23.33 -15.55 -13.77
CA LYS A 5 24.22 -16.64 -14.21
C LYS A 5 25.71 -16.35 -13.93
N PHE A 6 26.13 -15.09 -13.93
CA PHE A 6 27.51 -14.71 -13.59
C PHE A 6 27.80 -14.87 -12.09
N LYS A 7 26.87 -14.52 -11.20
CA LYS A 7 27.05 -14.63 -9.74
C LYS A 7 27.00 -16.08 -9.22
N ASP A 8 26.26 -16.95 -9.88
CA ASP A 8 26.08 -18.36 -9.46
C ASP A 8 27.24 -19.24 -9.93
N LEU A 9 27.86 -18.87 -11.06
CA LEU A 9 29.10 -19.47 -11.56
C LEU A 9 30.33 -19.02 -10.75
N LEU A 10 30.33 -17.78 -10.24
CA LEU A 10 31.46 -17.19 -9.52
C LEU A 10 31.86 -17.98 -8.25
N LYS A 11 30.94 -18.44 -7.40
CA LYS A 11 31.33 -18.89 -6.04
C LYS A 11 32.12 -20.20 -5.97
N LEU A 12 31.83 -21.18 -6.83
CA LEU A 12 32.56 -22.46 -6.83
C LEU A 12 33.81 -22.39 -7.70
N GLU A 13 33.73 -21.69 -8.83
CA GLU A 13 34.85 -21.47 -9.75
C GLU A 13 35.93 -20.62 -9.07
N ASP A 14 35.56 -19.53 -8.38
CA ASP A 14 36.51 -18.66 -7.68
C ASP A 14 37.25 -19.39 -6.55
N ILE A 15 36.56 -20.23 -5.78
CA ILE A 15 37.20 -21.06 -4.73
C ILE A 15 38.20 -22.04 -5.36
N GLN A 16 37.86 -22.61 -6.52
CA GLN A 16 38.77 -23.51 -7.25
C GLN A 16 39.94 -22.76 -7.88
N MET A 17 39.72 -21.56 -8.41
CA MET A 17 40.77 -20.69 -8.94
C MET A 17 41.74 -20.27 -7.85
N LEU A 18 41.24 -19.87 -6.67
CA LEU A 18 42.07 -19.54 -5.51
C LEU A 18 42.88 -20.74 -5.02
N ARG A 19 42.27 -21.93 -4.96
CA ARG A 19 42.97 -23.18 -4.60
C ARG A 19 44.11 -23.47 -5.57
N THR A 20 43.84 -23.36 -6.86
CA THR A 20 44.83 -23.63 -7.92
C THR A 20 45.94 -22.59 -7.88
N GLY A 21 45.60 -21.30 -7.79
CA GLY A 21 46.57 -20.22 -7.74
C GLY A 21 47.48 -20.29 -6.50
N LEU A 22 46.96 -20.67 -5.33
CA LEU A 22 47.80 -20.92 -4.15
C LEU A 22 48.74 -22.10 -4.34
N ALA A 23 48.27 -23.19 -4.96
CA ALA A 23 49.12 -24.34 -5.27
C ALA A 23 50.22 -24.00 -6.31
N ASP A 24 49.92 -23.12 -7.28
CA ASP A 24 50.91 -22.61 -8.23
C ASP A 24 51.98 -21.78 -7.51
N VAL A 25 51.58 -20.86 -6.62
CA VAL A 25 52.51 -20.07 -5.81
C VAL A 25 53.39 -20.96 -4.93
N ALA A 26 52.82 -22.00 -4.32
CA ALA A 26 53.59 -22.98 -3.53
C ALA A 26 54.67 -23.67 -4.37
N ARG A 27 54.32 -24.10 -5.60
CA ARG A 27 55.26 -24.70 -6.54
C ARG A 27 56.38 -23.74 -6.94
N GLU A 28 56.05 -22.47 -7.20
CA GLU A 28 57.03 -21.46 -7.58
C GLU A 28 58.01 -21.13 -6.45
N ILE A 29 57.53 -21.09 -5.21
CA ILE A 29 58.37 -20.94 -4.01
C ILE A 29 59.35 -22.11 -3.91
N GLU A 30 58.89 -23.34 -4.13
CA GLU A 30 59.74 -24.53 -4.10
C GLU A 30 60.80 -24.51 -5.20
N PHE A 31 60.40 -24.12 -6.41
CA PHE A 31 61.32 -23.98 -7.54
C PHE A 31 62.45 -23.00 -7.18
N HIS A 32 62.14 -21.78 -6.77
CA HIS A 32 63.15 -20.79 -6.38
C HIS A 32 63.96 -21.19 -5.14
N ARG A 33 63.41 -22.00 -4.24
CA ARG A 33 64.16 -22.56 -3.09
C ARG A 33 65.23 -23.56 -3.55
N SER A 34 64.93 -24.36 -4.57
CA SER A 34 65.81 -25.43 -5.08
C SER A 34 66.81 -24.96 -6.14
N SER A 35 66.54 -23.84 -6.82
CA SER A 35 67.32 -23.33 -7.96
C SER A 35 68.68 -22.70 -7.62
N GLY A 36 69.12 -22.71 -6.36
CA GLY A 36 70.44 -22.23 -5.94
C GLY A 36 70.43 -20.79 -5.36
N PRO A 37 71.60 -20.14 -5.26
CA PRO A 37 71.71 -18.81 -4.63
C PRO A 37 70.87 -17.77 -5.38
N SER A 38 70.01 -17.07 -4.65
CA SER A 38 69.20 -15.98 -5.21
C SER A 38 70.09 -14.90 -5.82
N GLN A 39 69.63 -14.30 -6.93
CA GLN A 39 70.34 -13.20 -7.57
C GLN A 39 70.47 -12.00 -6.60
N GLN A 40 71.55 -11.21 -6.73
CA GLN A 40 71.71 -10.02 -5.89
C GLN A 40 70.51 -9.08 -6.05
N GLY A 41 69.85 -8.75 -4.93
CA GLY A 41 68.65 -7.90 -4.90
C GLY A 41 67.32 -8.65 -5.07
N ASP A 42 67.34 -9.96 -5.29
CA ASP A 42 66.12 -10.78 -5.36
C ASP A 42 65.45 -10.89 -3.98
N ARG A 43 64.16 -10.56 -3.93
CA ARG A 43 63.32 -10.62 -2.72
C ARG A 43 62.10 -11.52 -2.90
N PHE A 44 62.05 -12.32 -3.97
CA PHE A 44 60.92 -13.19 -4.25
C PHE A 44 60.66 -14.15 -3.09
N LEU A 45 61.67 -14.92 -2.65
CA LEU A 45 61.48 -15.92 -1.59
C LEU A 45 61.01 -15.31 -0.25
N PRO A 46 61.65 -14.25 0.29
CA PRO A 46 61.17 -13.60 1.51
C PRO A 46 59.72 -13.10 1.42
N VAL A 47 59.35 -12.47 0.29
CA VAL A 47 58.01 -11.88 0.11
C VAL A 47 56.96 -12.96 -0.12
N MET A 48 57.22 -13.88 -1.05
CA MET A 48 56.25 -14.88 -1.48
C MET A 48 56.02 -15.96 -0.42
N ARG A 49 57.03 -16.30 0.41
CA ARG A 49 56.82 -17.21 1.54
C ARG A 49 55.86 -16.64 2.57
N GLU A 50 56.04 -15.36 2.93
CA GLU A 50 55.17 -14.68 3.88
C GLU A 50 53.76 -14.55 3.32
N PHE A 51 53.64 -14.09 2.07
CA PHE A 51 52.37 -14.02 1.36
C PHE A 51 51.66 -15.38 1.31
N HIS A 52 52.34 -16.43 0.87
CA HIS A 52 51.76 -17.77 0.77
C HIS A 52 51.27 -18.28 2.13
N THR A 53 52.03 -18.04 3.21
CA THR A 53 51.65 -18.44 4.56
C THR A 53 50.35 -17.75 4.98
N GLN A 54 50.27 -16.42 4.86
CA GLN A 54 49.08 -15.67 5.22
C GLN A 54 47.89 -16.04 4.33
N ALA A 55 48.10 -16.10 3.01
CA ALA A 55 47.06 -16.40 2.05
C ALA A 55 46.51 -17.83 2.21
N SER A 56 47.37 -18.80 2.56
CA SER A 56 46.94 -20.19 2.85
C SER A 56 46.04 -20.27 4.07
N VAL A 57 46.38 -19.57 5.17
CA VAL A 57 45.54 -19.53 6.37
C VAL A 57 44.19 -18.90 6.07
N ARG A 58 44.19 -17.75 5.38
CA ARG A 58 42.95 -17.05 4.98
C ARG A 58 42.09 -17.90 4.05
N PHE A 59 42.72 -18.63 3.13
CA PHE A 59 42.01 -19.50 2.21
C PHE A 59 41.41 -20.71 2.93
N ALA A 60 42.12 -21.33 3.88
CA ALA A 60 41.57 -22.42 4.69
C ALA A 60 40.32 -21.97 5.48
N GLU A 61 40.36 -20.79 6.11
CA GLU A 61 39.17 -20.23 6.79
C GLU A 61 37.99 -19.99 5.83
N LEU A 62 38.28 -19.58 4.59
CA LEU A 62 37.26 -19.38 3.57
C LEU A 62 36.68 -20.72 3.09
N GLU A 63 37.53 -21.73 2.90
CA GLU A 63 37.15 -23.09 2.50
C GLU A 63 36.25 -23.75 3.56
N ASP A 64 36.56 -23.59 4.84
CA ASP A 64 35.74 -24.05 5.96
C ASP A 64 34.34 -23.40 5.94
N LYS A 65 34.28 -22.07 5.80
CA LYS A 65 33.00 -21.33 5.70
C LYS A 65 32.19 -21.78 4.49
N PHE A 66 32.85 -22.02 3.37
CA PHE A 66 32.21 -22.48 2.15
C PHE A 66 31.65 -23.90 2.30
N GLN A 67 32.38 -24.80 2.97
CA GLN A 67 31.92 -26.16 3.24
C GLN A 67 30.77 -26.20 4.27
N ASP A 68 30.82 -25.35 5.30
CA ASP A 68 29.71 -25.17 6.24
C ASP A 68 28.46 -24.63 5.51
N MET A 69 28.61 -23.62 4.64
CA MET A 69 27.53 -23.11 3.80
C MET A 69 26.88 -24.22 2.96
N LYS A 70 27.68 -25.05 2.27
CA LYS A 70 27.17 -26.20 1.50
C LYS A 70 26.41 -27.19 2.38
N THR A 71 26.98 -27.55 3.53
CA THR A 71 26.38 -28.51 4.46
C THR A 71 25.03 -28.00 5.00
N ARG A 72 24.93 -26.71 5.32
CA ARG A 72 23.68 -26.08 5.77
C ARG A 72 22.65 -26.03 4.65
N PHE A 73 23.07 -25.70 3.43
CA PHE A 73 22.22 -25.71 2.26
C PHE A 73 21.60 -27.10 2.04
N ASP A 74 22.41 -28.15 2.02
CA ASP A 74 21.95 -29.53 1.84
C ASP A 74 20.98 -29.98 2.95
N ARG A 75 21.11 -29.45 4.17
CA ARG A 75 20.15 -29.70 5.25
C ARG A 75 18.81 -29.03 4.97
N VAL A 76 18.80 -27.78 4.50
CA VAL A 76 17.57 -27.06 4.17
C VAL A 76 16.85 -27.75 3.01
N VAL A 77 17.56 -28.06 1.93
CA VAL A 77 16.98 -28.74 0.77
C VAL A 77 16.32 -30.07 1.17
N ARG A 78 17.01 -30.90 1.96
CA ARG A 78 16.44 -32.15 2.48
C ARG A 78 15.26 -31.93 3.42
N LEU A 79 15.27 -30.88 4.24
CA LEU A 79 14.18 -30.56 5.16
C LEU A 79 12.88 -30.25 4.42
N PHE A 80 12.99 -29.60 3.25
CA PHE A 80 11.85 -29.27 2.40
C PHE A 80 11.51 -30.36 1.38
N GLY A 81 12.22 -31.50 1.39
CA GLY A 81 11.96 -32.64 0.51
C GLY A 81 12.41 -32.44 -0.93
N GLU A 82 13.28 -31.46 -1.18
CA GLU A 82 13.81 -31.12 -2.49
C GLU A 82 15.09 -31.90 -2.82
N ASP A 83 15.47 -31.92 -4.11
CA ASP A 83 16.73 -32.53 -4.57
C ASP A 83 17.82 -31.47 -4.75
N GLY A 84 18.89 -31.55 -3.94
CA GLY A 84 20.01 -30.59 -3.96
C GLY A 84 20.93 -30.72 -5.17
N SER A 85 20.77 -31.75 -5.98
CA SER A 85 21.46 -31.88 -7.26
C SER A 85 20.79 -31.09 -8.38
N VAL A 86 19.51 -30.78 -8.22
CA VAL A 86 18.70 -30.06 -9.20
C VAL A 86 18.45 -28.62 -8.75
N LEU A 87 18.16 -28.42 -7.46
CA LEU A 87 17.75 -27.13 -6.91
C LEU A 87 18.95 -26.27 -6.53
N GLN A 88 19.09 -25.11 -7.18
CA GLN A 88 20.15 -24.16 -6.87
C GLN A 88 19.81 -23.28 -5.66
N ALA A 89 20.82 -22.72 -4.99
CA ALA A 89 20.62 -21.85 -3.85
C ALA A 89 19.73 -20.64 -4.17
N ASP A 90 19.95 -19.99 -5.31
CA ASP A 90 19.19 -18.82 -5.74
C ASP A 90 17.74 -19.12 -6.11
N GLU A 91 17.40 -20.38 -6.36
CA GLU A 91 16.04 -20.82 -6.61
C GLU A 91 15.30 -21.01 -5.28
N ILE A 92 15.84 -21.80 -4.35
CA ILE A 92 15.17 -22.04 -3.07
C ILE A 92 15.01 -20.77 -2.24
N PHE A 93 16.05 -19.92 -2.18
CA PHE A 93 15.95 -18.65 -1.47
C PHE A 93 15.03 -17.66 -2.21
N GLY A 94 14.95 -17.75 -3.53
CA GLY A 94 13.99 -16.97 -4.32
C GLY A 94 12.52 -17.34 -4.04
N ILE A 95 12.24 -18.64 -3.81
CA ILE A 95 10.91 -19.12 -3.40
C ILE A 95 10.54 -18.50 -2.05
N PHE A 96 11.43 -18.57 -1.05
CA PHE A 96 11.19 -17.99 0.27
C PHE A 96 11.03 -16.47 0.22
N ASP A 97 11.85 -15.76 -0.55
CA ASP A 97 11.76 -14.30 -0.70
C ASP A 97 10.41 -13.87 -1.30
N SER A 98 9.98 -14.53 -2.38
CA SER A 98 8.66 -14.28 -2.97
C SER A 98 7.52 -14.58 -1.99
N PHE A 99 7.62 -15.68 -1.23
CA PHE A 99 6.65 -16.02 -0.20
C PHE A 99 6.58 -14.97 0.90
N LEU A 100 7.73 -14.50 1.41
CA LEU A 100 7.78 -13.50 2.47
C LEU A 100 7.21 -12.15 2.01
N GLY A 101 7.45 -11.76 0.74
CA GLY A 101 6.83 -10.60 0.12
C GLY A 101 5.30 -10.73 0.10
N ALA A 102 4.78 -11.80 -0.48
CA ALA A 102 3.34 -12.06 -0.55
C ALA A 102 2.70 -12.17 0.86
N PHE A 103 3.40 -12.74 1.82
CA PHE A 103 2.93 -12.84 3.20
C PHE A 103 2.84 -11.47 3.89
N ALA A 104 3.82 -10.59 3.66
CA ALA A 104 3.80 -9.22 4.19
C ALA A 104 2.65 -8.40 3.59
N GLU A 105 2.42 -8.52 2.28
CA GLU A 105 1.29 -7.90 1.58
C GLU A 105 -0.05 -8.41 2.15
N ALA A 106 -0.21 -9.73 2.27
CA ALA A 106 -1.43 -10.31 2.84
C ALA A 106 -1.71 -9.84 4.28
N ARG A 107 -0.67 -9.65 5.09
CA ARG A 107 -0.82 -9.06 6.44
C ARG A 107 -1.35 -7.62 6.37
N HIS A 108 -0.77 -6.80 5.51
CA HIS A 108 -1.19 -5.42 5.32
C HIS A 108 -2.63 -5.33 4.78
N ASP A 109 -2.98 -6.19 3.83
CA ASP A 109 -4.32 -6.24 3.23
C ASP A 109 -5.36 -6.67 4.25
N ASN A 110 -5.07 -7.66 5.09
CA ASN A 110 -5.96 -8.10 6.17
C ASN A 110 -6.23 -6.97 7.19
N GLU A 111 -5.19 -6.21 7.56
CA GLU A 111 -5.35 -5.08 8.46
C GLU A 111 -6.20 -3.96 7.84
N SER A 112 -5.95 -3.66 6.56
CA SER A 112 -6.72 -2.68 5.79
C SER A 112 -8.18 -3.09 5.62
N PHE A 113 -8.44 -4.37 5.35
CA PHE A 113 -9.77 -4.93 5.19
C PHE A 113 -10.57 -4.84 6.50
N ARG A 114 -9.97 -5.18 7.64
CA ARG A 114 -10.60 -5.04 8.96
C ARG A 114 -11.01 -3.60 9.24
N ARG A 115 -10.11 -2.63 9.02
CA ARG A 115 -10.42 -1.20 9.22
C ARG A 115 -11.58 -0.75 8.32
N ARG A 116 -11.58 -1.15 7.05
CA ARG A 116 -12.62 -0.79 6.10
C ARG A 116 -13.99 -1.38 6.46
N GLN A 117 -14.02 -2.63 6.93
CA GLN A 117 -15.26 -3.25 7.40
C GLN A 117 -15.88 -2.47 8.58
N GLU A 118 -15.07 -2.05 9.55
CA GLU A 118 -15.54 -1.26 10.69
C GLU A 118 -16.12 0.11 10.27
N GLU A 119 -15.48 0.78 9.30
CA GLU A 119 -15.96 2.06 8.76
C GLU A 119 -17.28 1.90 7.97
N GLU A 120 -17.38 0.86 7.13
CA GLU A 120 -18.59 0.56 6.36
C GLU A 120 -19.77 0.18 7.27
N GLU A 121 -19.53 -0.60 8.33
CA GLU A 121 -20.56 -0.95 9.31
C GLU A 121 -21.05 0.28 10.08
N LYS A 122 -20.14 1.16 10.50
CA LYS A 122 -20.49 2.42 11.18
C LYS A 122 -21.32 3.33 10.27
N ARG A 123 -20.96 3.41 8.99
CA ARG A 123 -21.70 4.21 7.99
C ARG A 123 -23.09 3.63 7.73
N ALA A 124 -23.20 2.31 7.59
CA ALA A 124 -24.48 1.63 7.41
C ALA A 124 -25.41 1.84 8.62
N LYS A 125 -24.88 1.74 9.84
CA LYS A 125 -25.62 2.03 11.09
C LYS A 125 -26.15 3.47 11.11
N GLN A 126 -25.32 4.45 10.76
CA GLN A 126 -25.73 5.86 10.69
C GLN A 126 -26.82 6.10 9.64
N GLU A 127 -26.72 5.47 8.47
CA GLU A 127 -27.72 5.61 7.40
C GLU A 127 -29.07 5.00 7.79
N VAL A 128 -29.07 3.82 8.41
CA VAL A 128 -30.29 3.16 8.91
C VAL A 128 -30.95 3.99 10.00
N GLU A 129 -30.18 4.52 10.95
CA GLU A 129 -30.72 5.36 12.02
C GLU A 129 -31.30 6.67 11.47
N LEU A 130 -30.63 7.30 10.52
CA LEU A 130 -31.12 8.53 9.88
C LEU A 130 -32.46 8.27 9.15
N LYS A 131 -32.54 7.18 8.38
CA LYS A 131 -33.77 6.75 7.66
C LYS A 131 -34.92 6.49 8.63
N LYS A 132 -34.66 5.80 9.75
CA LYS A 132 -35.67 5.56 10.79
C LYS A 132 -36.22 6.88 11.35
N ARG A 133 -35.34 7.82 11.70
CA ARG A 133 -35.75 9.16 12.19
C ARG A 133 -36.57 9.93 11.17
N THR A 134 -36.26 9.81 9.87
CA THR A 134 -37.05 10.49 8.82
C THR A 134 -38.45 9.90 8.67
N ILE A 135 -38.58 8.57 8.74
CA ILE A 135 -39.87 7.88 8.65
C ILE A 135 -40.72 8.17 9.90
N ASP A 136 -40.14 8.10 11.10
CA ASP A 136 -40.85 8.41 12.35
C ASP A 136 -41.36 9.86 12.35
N ARG A 137 -40.57 10.81 11.85
CA ARG A 137 -40.98 12.21 11.71
C ARG A 137 -42.11 12.37 10.70
N LYS A 138 -42.06 11.67 9.56
CA LYS A 138 -43.13 11.70 8.54
C LYS A 138 -44.42 11.08 9.06
N ASN A 139 -44.33 10.01 9.84
CA ASN A 139 -45.47 9.39 10.49
C ASN A 139 -46.08 10.29 11.57
N LYS A 140 -45.26 10.96 12.39
CA LYS A 140 -45.74 11.88 13.44
C LYS A 140 -46.33 13.18 12.88
N THR A 141 -45.72 13.75 11.84
CA THR A 141 -46.24 14.93 11.14
C THR A 141 -47.48 14.62 10.30
N GLY A 142 -47.55 13.43 9.69
CA GLY A 142 -48.78 12.92 9.05
C GLY A 142 -49.92 12.75 10.04
N LEU A 143 -49.63 12.24 11.24
CA LEU A 143 -50.61 12.10 12.31
C LEU A 143 -51.11 13.47 12.81
N MET A 144 -50.22 14.43 13.05
CA MET A 144 -50.59 15.78 13.47
C MET A 144 -51.36 16.57 12.38
N SER A 145 -51.03 16.35 11.10
CA SER A 145 -51.80 16.93 9.97
C SER A 145 -53.20 16.35 9.84
N SER A 146 -53.39 15.07 10.16
CA SER A 146 -54.71 14.43 10.14
C SER A 146 -55.57 14.87 11.34
N VAL A 147 -54.97 15.02 12.52
CA VAL A 147 -55.66 15.49 13.73
C VAL A 147 -56.03 16.98 13.61
N ALA A 148 -55.18 17.83 13.04
CA ALA A 148 -55.49 19.24 12.78
C ALA A 148 -56.66 19.44 11.80
N ARG A 149 -56.78 18.57 10.78
CA ARG A 149 -57.94 18.56 9.86
C ARG A 149 -59.21 18.02 10.52
N ASN A 150 -59.08 17.01 11.38
CA ASN A 150 -60.23 16.41 12.07
C ASN A 150 -60.76 17.28 13.23
N LEU A 151 -59.94 18.19 13.77
CA LEU A 151 -60.32 19.17 14.80
C LEU A 151 -60.75 20.54 14.24
N GLY A 152 -60.81 20.71 12.91
CA GLY A 152 -61.41 21.89 12.27
C GLY A 152 -60.65 23.21 12.46
N LEU A 153 -59.36 23.17 12.82
CA LEU A 153 -58.52 24.35 12.98
C LEU A 153 -58.04 24.84 11.60
N LYS A 154 -58.84 25.73 11.02
CA LYS A 154 -58.61 26.40 9.74
C LYS A 154 -57.38 27.30 9.89
N SER A 155 -56.35 27.08 9.08
CA SER A 155 -55.22 28.00 8.97
C SER A 155 -55.71 29.33 8.40
N SER A 156 -56.02 30.29 9.27
CA SER A 156 -56.25 31.66 8.88
C SER A 156 -54.91 32.28 8.49
N SER A 157 -54.78 32.58 7.20
CA SER A 157 -53.85 33.55 6.62
C SER A 157 -53.69 34.79 7.53
N PRO A 158 -52.48 35.33 7.76
CA PRO A 158 -52.34 36.58 8.48
C PRO A 158 -52.52 37.75 7.50
N THR A 159 -53.69 38.39 7.57
CA THR A 159 -53.88 39.81 7.20
C THR A 159 -53.68 40.69 8.44
N ASN A 160 -53.02 41.82 8.21
CA ASN A 160 -52.65 42.90 9.14
C ASN A 160 -53.69 43.31 10.21
N GLY A 161 -53.17 43.64 11.41
CA GLY A 161 -53.58 44.80 12.21
C GLY A 161 -54.55 44.54 13.38
N GLY A 162 -54.14 44.92 14.60
CA GLY A 162 -55.09 45.25 15.69
C GLY A 162 -54.76 44.70 17.09
N ASP A 163 -54.07 45.53 17.87
CA ASP A 163 -54.01 45.71 19.33
C ASP A 163 -54.77 44.77 20.32
N SER A 164 -53.98 44.11 21.20
CA SER A 164 -54.05 43.76 22.66
C SER A 164 -55.39 43.59 23.44
N PRO A 165 -55.45 42.95 24.67
CA PRO A 165 -54.41 42.29 25.49
C PRO A 165 -54.76 40.90 26.13
N ALA A 166 -53.70 40.18 26.52
CA ALA A 166 -53.52 39.18 27.59
C ALA A 166 -54.68 38.27 28.10
N LYS A 167 -54.51 36.94 27.98
CA LYS A 167 -54.82 35.97 29.06
C LYS A 167 -54.04 34.67 28.87
N GLY A 168 -53.38 34.21 29.94
CA GLY A 168 -52.43 33.10 29.93
C GLY A 168 -53.04 31.70 29.81
N GLY A 169 -52.20 30.79 29.32
CA GLY A 169 -52.35 29.34 29.35
C GLY A 169 -51.00 28.71 29.00
N GLY A 170 -50.38 28.04 29.97
CA GLY A 170 -49.07 27.41 29.83
C GLY A 170 -49.13 25.99 29.27
N GLY A 171 -48.02 25.55 28.69
CA GLY A 171 -47.82 24.24 28.03
C GLY A 171 -48.45 24.24 26.64
N ASP A 172 -47.74 24.19 25.51
CA ASP A 172 -46.89 23.06 25.11
C ASP A 172 -45.88 23.44 23.99
N ASN A 173 -45.55 24.72 23.80
CA ASN A 173 -44.77 25.16 22.64
C ASN A 173 -43.23 25.17 22.88
N LYS A 174 -42.76 24.78 24.07
CA LYS A 174 -41.35 24.90 24.47
C LYS A 174 -40.42 23.91 23.76
N GLY A 175 -40.97 22.84 23.19
CA GLY A 175 -40.24 21.91 22.31
C GLY A 175 -40.30 22.27 20.83
N GLU A 176 -41.31 23.03 20.40
CA GLU A 176 -41.52 23.35 18.97
C GLU A 176 -40.48 24.33 18.45
N PHE A 177 -40.07 25.28 19.29
CA PHE A 177 -38.96 26.18 18.98
C PHE A 177 -37.63 25.44 18.90
N ASP A 178 -37.38 24.50 19.82
CA ASP A 178 -36.15 23.70 19.83
C ASP A 178 -36.10 22.70 18.66
N ASP A 179 -37.24 22.16 18.24
CA ASP A 179 -37.39 21.35 17.03
C ASP A 179 -37.14 22.17 15.75
N LEU A 180 -37.63 23.43 15.70
CA LEU A 180 -37.33 24.36 14.62
C LEU A 180 -35.83 24.67 14.56
N ILE A 181 -35.21 24.98 15.70
CA ILE A 181 -33.79 25.26 15.83
C ILE A 181 -32.96 24.03 15.42
N SER A 182 -33.39 22.84 15.83
CA SER A 182 -32.73 21.58 15.47
C SER A 182 -32.80 21.32 13.97
N ALA A 183 -33.95 21.54 13.32
CA ALA A 183 -34.11 21.42 11.86
C ALA A 183 -33.29 22.46 11.08
N LEU A 184 -33.16 23.69 11.60
CA LEU A 184 -32.31 24.73 11.03
C LEU A 184 -30.82 24.41 11.17
N ARG A 185 -30.38 23.89 12.32
CA ARG A 185 -28.97 23.49 12.57
C ARG A 185 -28.56 22.25 11.80
N THR A 186 -29.43 21.25 11.67
CA THR A 186 -29.16 20.04 10.87
C THR A 186 -29.32 20.27 9.37
N GLY A 187 -29.86 21.43 8.96
CA GLY A 187 -30.12 21.76 7.56
C GLY A 187 -31.32 21.03 6.95
N ASP A 188 -32.06 20.26 7.77
CA ASP A 188 -33.24 19.47 7.38
C ASP A 188 -34.44 20.36 7.00
N VAL A 189 -34.49 21.61 7.51
CA VAL A 189 -35.49 22.62 7.09
C VAL A 189 -35.39 22.94 5.60
N PHE A 190 -34.18 22.78 5.03
CA PHE A 190 -33.91 22.92 3.62
C PHE A 190 -33.85 21.53 3.02
N GLY A 191 -35.02 20.91 2.83
CA GLY A 191 -35.12 19.64 2.12
C GLY A 191 -34.39 19.64 0.77
N GLU A 192 -34.36 18.48 0.13
CA GLU A 192 -33.67 18.08 -1.11
C GLU A 192 -33.46 19.14 -2.23
N ASN A 193 -34.29 20.19 -2.25
CA ASN A 193 -34.14 21.38 -3.11
C ASN A 193 -32.86 22.20 -2.86
N MET A 194 -32.31 22.28 -1.63
CA MET A 194 -31.06 23.03 -1.40
C MET A 194 -29.81 22.27 -1.87
N ALA A 195 -29.84 20.93 -1.81
CA ALA A 195 -28.82 20.08 -2.44
C ALA A 195 -28.82 20.24 -3.96
N LYS A 196 -30.01 20.44 -4.58
CA LYS A 196 -30.16 20.77 -6.01
C LYS A 196 -29.67 22.20 -6.32
N PHE A 197 -29.92 23.17 -5.44
CA PHE A 197 -29.48 24.57 -5.61
C PHE A 197 -27.95 24.76 -5.49
N LYS A 198 -27.29 23.96 -4.65
CA LYS A 198 -25.82 23.92 -4.56
C LYS A 198 -25.16 23.21 -5.74
N ARG A 199 -25.80 22.16 -6.31
CA ARG A 199 -25.33 21.50 -7.54
C ARG A 199 -25.44 22.40 -8.77
N SER A 200 -26.50 23.20 -8.87
CA SER A 200 -26.73 24.15 -9.98
C SER A 200 -25.68 25.27 -10.05
N ARG A 201 -25.26 25.84 -8.91
CA ARG A 201 -24.22 26.89 -8.88
C ARG A 201 -22.82 26.39 -9.22
N LYS A 202 -22.50 25.11 -8.99
CA LYS A 202 -21.22 24.52 -9.39
C LYS A 202 -21.16 24.24 -10.90
N ALA A 203 -22.29 23.95 -11.55
CA ALA A 203 -22.38 23.71 -12.99
C ALA A 203 -22.28 25.00 -13.83
N ARG A 204 -22.71 26.16 -13.31
CA ARG A 204 -22.61 27.45 -14.04
C ARG A 204 -21.23 28.09 -14.05
N VAL A 205 -20.33 27.73 -13.13
CA VAL A 205 -18.96 28.28 -13.10
C VAL A 205 -18.02 27.58 -14.09
N LEU A 206 -18.40 26.40 -14.61
CA LEU A 206 -17.59 25.64 -15.57
C LEU A 206 -18.05 25.74 -17.03
N ASN A 207 -19.11 26.51 -17.34
CA ASN A 207 -19.65 26.57 -18.70
C ASN A 207 -19.99 28.01 -19.13
N GLY A 208 -18.97 28.87 -19.07
CA GLY A 208 -18.92 30.17 -19.76
C GLY A 208 -17.86 30.10 -20.85
N GLY A 209 -18.24 29.60 -22.03
CA GLY A 209 -17.34 29.44 -23.17
C GLY A 209 -18.04 28.75 -24.33
N SER A 210 -18.85 29.53 -25.04
CA SER A 210 -19.18 29.39 -26.48
C SER A 210 -18.17 28.55 -27.27
N GLY A 211 -18.52 27.64 -28.17
CA GLY A 211 -19.77 27.39 -28.88
C GLY A 211 -19.45 26.55 -30.13
N ALA A 212 -20.47 25.87 -30.64
CA ALA A 212 -20.64 25.44 -32.03
C ALA A 212 -19.64 24.42 -32.65
N GLY A 213 -20.17 23.23 -32.92
CA GLY A 213 -20.24 22.74 -34.31
C GLY A 213 -19.32 21.58 -34.69
N GLY A 214 -19.96 20.49 -35.15
CA GLY A 214 -19.51 19.85 -36.39
C GLY A 214 -18.63 18.61 -36.28
N ALA A 215 -19.31 17.47 -36.28
CA ALA A 215 -19.02 16.23 -37.01
C ALA A 215 -17.69 16.03 -37.80
N ALA A 216 -17.23 14.79 -37.69
CA ALA A 216 -16.59 13.94 -38.71
C ALA A 216 -15.07 14.00 -38.94
N GLY A 217 -14.48 12.80 -39.05
CA GLY A 217 -13.52 12.50 -40.12
C GLY A 217 -12.05 12.33 -39.72
N ASN A 218 -11.65 11.07 -39.53
CA ASN A 218 -10.48 10.41 -40.15
C ASN A 218 -9.27 11.27 -40.61
N THR A 219 -8.07 10.93 -40.13
CA THR A 219 -6.83 10.55 -40.87
C THR A 219 -5.53 10.94 -40.13
N SER A 220 -4.54 10.04 -40.17
CA SER A 220 -3.22 10.09 -39.52
C SER A 220 -2.16 10.86 -40.38
N PRO A 221 -0.83 10.75 -40.10
CA PRO A 221 0.07 11.71 -39.43
C PRO A 221 1.14 12.29 -40.43
N PRO A 222 2.29 12.94 -40.07
CA PRO A 222 3.44 12.31 -39.38
C PRO A 222 4.33 13.21 -38.48
N ARG A 223 5.08 12.52 -37.60
CA ARG A 223 6.51 12.68 -37.24
C ARG A 223 7.29 13.85 -37.85
N HIS A 224 8.00 14.59 -37.00
CA HIS A 224 9.38 15.00 -37.30
C HIS A 224 10.21 15.08 -36.02
N GLY A 225 11.34 14.39 -36.04
CA GLY A 225 12.47 14.68 -35.17
C GLY A 225 13.47 15.56 -35.89
N THR A 226 14.20 16.32 -35.10
CA THR A 226 15.65 16.58 -35.16
C THR A 226 16.06 16.95 -33.74
#